data_AF-A0A815H207-F1
#
_entry.id   AF-A0A815H207-F1
#
_cell.length_a   1.000
_cell.length_b   1.000
_cell.length_c   1.000
_cell.angle_alpha   90.00
_cell.angle_beta   90.00
_cell.angle_gamma   90.00
#
_symmetry.space_group_name_H-M   'P 1'
#
loop_
_entity.id
_entity.type
_entity.pdbx_description
1 polymer ?
#
loop_
_entity_poly.entity_id
_entity_poly.type
_entity_poly.pdbx_seq_one_letter_code
_entity_poly.pdbx_strand_id
1 'polypeptide(L)'
;MHSTDQSGPYRDSITCICSDICSQRLSLFILCPNGRTNSGSNCDQWIPNVYSPDEIIFNRTINHYRFVGQLMVREQIISEDIEAIDQQSFTMINQMEQLLENNDQTDEIQDLLSSILDQLRFEVVSSNGTTFELIPNGQQIPVTMSNLKEYCERYRNYRLNEFHRQIEFIRQGLYSIIPGYYLNLFTANELEEAVCGKGEIDIELLKRHTNYNSSYSQDSVVIERFWTVLGQMFTEEQKKIILDILFPSNSFHVTNGPIDGALPRSHTCSFALDLPEYSSTDVMYDRLNYAITYCSSIDGDGNMNEMPDPVSFADDD
;
A
#
# COMPACT_ATOMS: atom_id res chain seq x y z
N MET A 1 -27.63 -25.86 14.85
CA MET A 1 -27.00 -24.61 15.32
C MET A 1 -26.21 -24.07 14.15
N HIS A 2 -26.73 -23.05 13.47
CA HIS A 2 -26.00 -22.35 12.42
C HIS A 2 -24.93 -21.49 13.10
N SER A 3 -23.67 -21.91 13.01
CA SER A 3 -22.53 -21.04 13.32
C SER A 3 -22.44 -20.02 12.20
N THR A 4 -23.02 -18.84 12.39
CA THR A 4 -22.79 -17.70 11.51
C THR A 4 -21.33 -17.31 11.67
N ASP A 5 -20.55 -17.45 10.60
CA ASP A 5 -19.16 -17.05 10.57
C ASP A 5 -19.06 -15.54 10.78
N GLN A 6 -18.49 -15.12 11.91
CA GLN A 6 -18.27 -13.71 12.22
C GLN A 6 -16.92 -13.20 11.69
N SER A 7 -16.07 -14.08 11.16
CA SER A 7 -14.70 -13.73 10.75
C SER A 7 -14.62 -13.07 9.37
N GLY A 8 -15.42 -13.54 8.40
CA GLY A 8 -15.54 -12.91 7.07
C GLY A 8 -16.04 -11.46 7.14
N PRO A 9 -17.23 -11.19 7.73
CA PRO A 9 -17.75 -9.83 7.87
C PRO A 9 -16.82 -8.89 8.65
N TYR A 10 -16.06 -9.41 9.62
CA TYR A 10 -15.07 -8.64 10.36
C TYR A 10 -13.90 -8.20 9.47
N ARG A 11 -13.34 -9.11 8.68
CA ARG A 11 -12.24 -8.79 7.73
C ARG A 11 -12.71 -7.81 6.67
N ASP A 12 -13.87 -8.05 6.07
CA ASP A 12 -14.46 -7.15 5.07
C ASP A 12 -14.68 -5.75 5.63
N SER A 13 -15.14 -5.66 6.88
CA SER A 13 -15.32 -4.37 7.56
C SER A 13 -13.99 -3.62 7.71
N ILE A 14 -12.92 -4.30 8.12
CA ILE A 14 -11.58 -3.68 8.23
C ILE A 14 -11.06 -3.25 6.86
N THR A 15 -11.21 -4.09 5.83
CA THR A 15 -10.81 -3.76 4.46
C THR A 15 -11.56 -2.54 3.92
N CYS A 16 -12.87 -2.46 4.12
CA CYS A 16 -13.67 -1.30 3.75
C CYS A 16 -13.23 -0.04 4.51
N ILE A 17 -12.97 -0.16 5.82
CA ILE A 17 -12.47 0.95 6.63
C ILE A 17 -11.12 1.46 6.11
N CYS A 18 -10.18 0.56 5.81
CA CYS A 18 -8.88 0.93 5.22
C CYS A 18 -9.05 1.62 3.86
N SER A 19 -9.91 1.10 3.00
CA SER A 19 -10.22 1.71 1.69
C SER A 19 -10.80 3.12 1.84
N ASP A 20 -11.73 3.31 2.78
CA ASP A 20 -12.34 4.62 3.03
C ASP A 20 -11.34 5.62 3.63
N ILE A 21 -10.47 5.18 4.54
CA ILE A 21 -9.40 5.99 5.15
C ILE A 21 -8.42 6.47 4.07
N CYS A 22 -8.05 5.58 3.14
CA CYS A 22 -7.19 5.87 2.00
C CYS A 22 -7.95 6.39 0.77
N SER A 23 -9.11 7.04 0.98
CA SER A 23 -9.91 7.63 -0.09
C SER A 23 -9.95 9.16 -0.01
N GLN A 24 -10.25 9.78 -1.15
CA GLN A 24 -10.52 11.23 -1.22
C GLN A 24 -11.80 11.65 -0.48
N ARG A 25 -12.63 10.71 0.01
CA ARG A 25 -13.90 11.03 0.68
C ARG A 25 -13.68 11.55 2.10
N LEU A 26 -12.77 10.93 2.84
CA LEU A 26 -12.44 11.35 4.21
C LEU A 26 -11.33 12.40 4.25
N SER A 27 -10.52 12.52 3.18
CA SER A 27 -9.37 13.44 3.09
C SER A 27 -8.43 13.36 4.30
N LEU A 28 -8.41 12.22 4.99
CA LEU A 28 -7.65 12.00 6.21
C LEU A 28 -6.20 11.66 5.88
N PHE A 29 -6.00 10.90 4.81
CA PHE A 29 -4.72 10.60 4.22
C PHE A 29 -4.69 11.08 2.79
N ILE A 30 -3.49 11.39 2.32
CA ILE A 30 -3.20 11.76 0.94
C ILE A 30 -2.02 10.92 0.47
N LEU A 31 -1.96 10.64 -0.83
CA LEU A 31 -0.81 9.92 -1.41
C LEU A 31 0.49 10.68 -1.08
N CYS A 32 1.59 9.98 -0.83
CA CYS A 32 2.88 10.61 -0.57
C CYS A 32 3.34 11.49 -1.76
N PRO A 33 4.29 12.43 -1.54
CA PRO A 33 4.86 13.24 -2.62
C PRO A 33 5.35 12.40 -3.81
N ASN A 34 6.14 11.34 -3.55
CA ASN A 34 6.66 10.44 -4.59
C ASN A 34 5.55 9.80 -5.45
N GLY A 35 4.43 9.41 -4.83
CA GLY A 35 3.29 8.82 -5.53
C GLY A 35 2.55 9.80 -6.43
N ARG A 36 2.54 11.09 -6.10
CA ARG A 36 1.88 12.12 -6.92
C ARG A 36 2.71 12.53 -8.12
N THR A 37 4.03 12.53 -7.96
CA THR A 37 4.97 12.81 -9.05
C THR A 37 5.34 11.54 -9.84
N ASN A 38 4.91 10.36 -9.38
CA ASN A 38 5.33 9.05 -9.89
C ASN A 38 6.86 8.93 -9.99
N SER A 39 7.56 9.41 -8.95
CA SER A 39 9.02 9.47 -8.93
C SER A 39 9.58 8.99 -7.59
N GLY A 40 10.59 8.13 -7.63
CA GLY A 40 11.23 7.59 -6.42
C GLY A 40 10.62 6.27 -5.97
N SER A 41 10.84 5.91 -4.71
CA SER A 41 10.28 4.70 -4.08
C SER A 41 8.99 5.04 -3.32
N ASN A 42 8.26 4.02 -2.85
CA ASN A 42 7.09 4.19 -1.98
C ASN A 42 5.92 4.98 -2.61
N CYS A 43 5.77 4.92 -3.94
CA CYS A 43 4.77 5.69 -4.69
C CYS A 43 3.30 5.32 -4.34
N ASP A 44 3.08 4.16 -3.74
CA ASP A 44 1.80 3.64 -3.29
C ASP A 44 1.47 4.02 -1.83
N GLN A 45 2.42 4.65 -1.11
CA GLN A 45 2.24 4.98 0.30
C GLN A 45 1.38 6.22 0.54
N TRP A 46 0.65 6.19 1.65
CA TRP A 46 -0.24 7.25 2.10
C TRP A 46 0.29 7.94 3.35
N ILE A 47 0.19 9.26 3.39
CA ILE A 47 0.63 10.10 4.51
C ILE A 47 -0.56 10.84 5.13
N PRO A 48 -0.53 11.15 6.43
CA PRO A 48 -1.57 11.98 7.04
C PRO A 48 -1.72 13.30 6.29
N ASN A 49 -2.94 13.73 6.05
CA ASN A 49 -3.18 15.07 5.51
C ASN A 49 -2.69 16.13 6.53
N VAL A 50 -2.03 17.17 6.03
CA VAL A 50 -1.42 18.24 6.84
C VAL A 50 -2.48 18.98 7.66
N TYR A 51 -2.03 19.60 8.76
CA TYR A 51 -2.90 20.25 9.73
C TYR A 51 -3.78 21.29 9.04
N SER A 52 -5.10 21.20 9.27
CA SER A 52 -6.01 22.25 8.83
C SER A 52 -5.92 23.43 9.79
N PRO A 53 -5.67 24.66 9.32
CA PRO A 53 -5.68 25.85 10.16
C PRO A 53 -7.09 26.18 10.70
N ASP A 54 -8.15 25.60 10.12
CA ASP A 54 -9.51 25.67 10.65
C ASP A 54 -9.66 24.70 11.83
N GLU A 55 -9.75 25.24 13.04
CA GLU A 55 -9.90 24.44 14.27
C GLU A 55 -11.18 23.59 14.29
N ILE A 56 -12.26 24.00 13.62
CA ILE A 56 -13.52 23.24 13.60
C ILE A 56 -13.34 22.00 12.74
N ILE A 57 -12.76 22.16 11.55
CA ILE A 57 -12.43 21.03 10.66
C ILE A 57 -11.43 20.11 11.35
N PHE A 58 -10.38 20.70 11.95
CA PHE A 58 -9.37 19.94 12.66
C PHE A 58 -9.97 19.12 13.81
N ASN A 59 -10.79 19.73 14.69
CA ASN A 59 -11.42 19.02 15.81
C ASN A 59 -12.31 17.85 15.38
N ARG A 60 -12.92 17.93 14.18
CA ARG A 60 -13.68 16.81 13.61
C ARG A 60 -12.78 15.69 13.10
N THR A 61 -11.62 16.00 12.52
CA THR A 61 -10.69 15.00 11.97
C THR A 61 -9.79 14.34 13.03
N ILE A 62 -9.54 14.97 14.20
CA ILE A 62 -8.67 14.36 15.23
C ILE A 62 -9.19 13.00 15.71
N ASN A 63 -10.51 12.86 15.83
CA ASN A 63 -11.11 11.62 16.31
C ASN A 63 -10.96 10.51 15.28
N HIS A 64 -10.94 10.85 13.99
CA HIS A 64 -10.63 9.88 12.94
C HIS A 64 -9.16 9.46 13.00
N TYR A 65 -8.20 10.36 13.24
CA TYR A 65 -6.80 9.98 13.45
C TYR A 65 -6.62 9.09 14.69
N ARG A 66 -7.31 9.38 15.80
CA ARG A 66 -7.33 8.47 16.96
C ARG A 66 -7.92 7.11 16.61
N PHE A 67 -9.01 7.07 15.86
CA PHE A 67 -9.59 5.81 15.41
C PHE A 67 -8.61 5.03 14.53
N VAL A 68 -7.92 5.69 13.59
CA VAL A 68 -6.84 5.06 12.82
C VAL A 68 -5.74 4.53 13.73
N GLY A 69 -5.37 5.28 14.77
CA GLY A 69 -4.49 4.81 15.82
C GLY A 69 -4.90 3.49 16.45
N GLN A 70 -6.19 3.30 16.72
CA GLN A 70 -6.72 2.05 17.26
C GLN A 70 -6.62 0.88 16.28
N LEU A 71 -6.52 1.18 14.97
CA LEU A 71 -6.35 0.19 13.91
C LEU A 71 -4.89 -0.09 13.58
N MET A 72 -3.99 0.87 13.84
CA MET A 72 -2.58 0.80 13.48
C MET A 72 -1.72 0.26 14.61
N VAL A 73 -0.51 -0.17 14.27
CA VAL A 73 0.55 -0.46 15.22
C VAL A 73 1.82 0.23 14.70
N ARG A 74 2.51 1.05 15.50
CA ARG A 74 3.60 1.91 14.97
C ARG A 74 4.82 2.03 15.88
N GLU A 75 5.97 2.15 15.22
CA GLU A 75 7.27 2.62 15.72
C GLU A 75 7.49 4.14 15.56
N GLN A 76 8.63 4.61 16.07
CA GLN A 76 9.14 5.97 15.94
C GLN A 76 9.55 6.28 14.50
N ILE A 77 9.19 7.47 14.01
CA ILE A 77 9.58 7.96 12.68
C ILE A 77 10.99 8.53 12.74
N ILE A 78 11.83 8.13 11.79
CA ILE A 78 13.16 8.68 11.60
C ILE A 78 13.24 9.52 10.32
N SER A 79 14.35 10.25 10.14
CA SER A 79 14.51 11.17 9.00
C SER A 79 14.49 10.44 7.67
N GLU A 80 15.06 9.24 7.65
CA GLU A 80 15.16 8.36 6.51
C GLU A 80 13.77 7.95 5.99
N ASP A 81 12.80 7.75 6.89
CA ASP A 81 11.42 7.43 6.53
C ASP A 81 10.76 8.57 5.76
N ILE A 82 11.01 9.81 6.18
CA ILE A 82 10.45 11.01 5.54
C ILE A 82 11.13 11.27 4.19
N GLU A 83 12.44 11.04 4.08
CA GLU A 83 13.15 11.15 2.81
C GLU A 83 12.68 10.09 1.80
N ALA A 84 12.37 8.88 2.27
CA ALA A 84 11.92 7.77 1.43
C ALA A 84 10.55 8.03 0.76
N ILE A 85 9.76 8.98 1.25
CA ILE A 85 8.43 9.36 0.71
C ILE A 85 8.41 10.72 0.00
N ASP A 86 9.44 11.55 0.20
CA ASP A 86 9.61 12.89 -0.40
C ASP A 86 11.06 13.08 -0.90
N GLN A 87 11.46 12.23 -1.85
CA GLN A 87 12.85 12.15 -2.29
C GLN A 87 13.30 13.45 -2.97
N GLN A 88 12.40 14.11 -3.70
CA GLN A 88 12.70 15.33 -4.44
C GLN A 88 13.04 16.50 -3.50
N SER A 89 12.25 16.71 -2.44
CA SER A 89 12.49 17.81 -1.49
C SER A 89 13.80 17.61 -0.74
N PHE A 90 14.10 16.38 -0.31
CA PHE A 90 15.36 16.09 0.38
C PHE A 90 16.57 16.17 -0.54
N THR A 91 16.44 15.72 -1.80
CA THR A 91 17.50 15.91 -2.80
C THR A 91 17.82 17.39 -2.99
N MET A 92 16.80 18.25 -3.08
CA MET A 92 16.97 19.70 -3.21
C MET A 92 17.70 20.30 -2.00
N ILE A 93 17.30 19.97 -0.77
CA ILE A 93 17.95 20.48 0.45
C ILE A 93 19.39 19.97 0.55
N ASN A 94 19.62 18.67 0.32
CA ASN A 94 20.94 18.06 0.38
C ASN A 94 21.88 18.72 -0.63
N GLN A 95 21.39 19.02 -1.84
CA GLN A 95 22.14 19.77 -2.84
C GLN A 95 22.46 21.18 -2.33
N MET A 96 21.49 21.90 -1.75
CA MET A 96 21.72 23.24 -1.19
C MET A 96 22.74 23.24 -0.04
N GLU A 97 22.73 22.22 0.81
CA GLU A 97 23.69 22.07 1.90
C GLU A 97 25.11 21.80 1.35
N GLN A 98 25.25 20.98 0.31
CA GLN A 98 26.55 20.77 -0.37
C GLN A 98 27.12 22.06 -0.98
N LEU A 99 26.27 23.01 -1.37
CA LEU A 99 26.71 24.32 -1.86
C LEU A 99 27.33 25.19 -0.75
N LEU A 100 26.92 25.01 0.50
CA LEU A 100 27.52 25.71 1.64
C LEU A 100 28.94 25.21 1.94
N GLU A 101 29.25 23.97 1.56
CA GLU A 101 30.53 23.33 1.84
C GLU A 101 31.57 23.59 0.74
N ASN A 102 31.12 23.77 -0.51
CA ASN A 102 31.98 23.95 -1.67
C ASN A 102 32.19 25.44 -2.03
N ASN A 103 33.27 26.04 -1.52
CA ASN A 103 33.66 27.43 -1.84
C ASN A 103 34.33 27.62 -3.23
N ASP A 104 34.71 26.54 -3.92
CA ASP A 104 35.40 26.59 -5.22
C ASP A 104 34.44 26.42 -6.40
N GLN A 105 33.46 27.32 -6.54
CA GLN A 105 32.54 27.31 -7.67
C GLN A 105 32.99 28.27 -8.77
N THR A 106 32.85 27.85 -10.03
CA THR A 106 33.02 28.73 -11.20
C THR A 106 31.93 29.80 -11.23
N ASP A 107 32.25 30.98 -11.79
CA ASP A 107 31.34 32.12 -11.90
C ASP A 107 29.96 31.74 -12.51
N GLU A 108 29.95 30.83 -13.49
CA GLU A 108 28.71 30.33 -14.12
C GLU A 108 27.78 29.58 -13.17
N ILE A 109 28.33 28.79 -12.24
CA ILE A 109 27.55 28.05 -11.24
C ILE A 109 26.99 29.05 -10.22
N GLN A 110 27.79 30.06 -9.86
CA GLN A 110 27.37 31.10 -8.92
C GLN A 110 26.20 31.94 -9.46
N ASP A 111 26.22 32.28 -10.75
CA ASP A 111 25.13 32.98 -11.43
C ASP A 111 23.85 32.13 -11.48
N LEU A 112 23.95 30.85 -11.82
CA LEU A 112 22.80 29.93 -11.82
C LEU A 112 22.18 29.81 -10.42
N LEU A 113 23.01 29.71 -9.39
CA LEU A 113 22.57 29.58 -8.00
C LEU A 113 21.90 30.83 -7.48
N SER A 114 22.46 32.01 -7.75
CA SER A 114 21.82 33.27 -7.37
C SER A 114 20.43 33.41 -7.96
N SER A 115 20.25 33.02 -9.23
CA SER A 115 18.94 32.99 -9.90
C SER A 115 17.93 32.03 -9.23
N ILE A 116 18.40 30.87 -8.76
CA ILE A 116 17.55 29.92 -8.01
C ILE A 116 17.19 30.50 -6.63
N LEU A 117 18.18 31.00 -5.88
CA LEU A 117 17.96 31.56 -4.55
C LEU A 117 17.04 32.78 -4.56
N ASP A 118 17.12 33.63 -5.60
CA ASP A 118 16.27 34.81 -5.78
C ASP A 118 14.77 34.45 -5.89
N GLN A 119 14.45 33.23 -6.32
CA GLN A 119 13.08 32.73 -6.40
C GLN A 119 12.58 32.13 -5.08
N LEU A 120 13.49 31.86 -4.13
CA LEU A 120 13.14 31.24 -2.86
C LEU A 120 12.84 32.30 -1.80
N ARG A 121 11.86 31.97 -0.96
CA ARG A 121 11.52 32.70 0.26
C ARG A 121 11.59 31.74 1.44
N PHE A 122 11.57 32.24 2.67
CA PHE A 122 11.47 31.39 3.87
C PHE A 122 10.07 30.80 4.02
N GLU A 123 9.67 30.01 3.04
CA GLU A 123 8.41 29.30 2.97
C GLU A 123 8.64 27.89 2.42
N VAL A 124 7.64 27.04 2.61
CA VAL A 124 7.58 25.69 2.07
C VAL A 124 6.15 25.39 1.66
N VAL A 125 5.99 24.72 0.52
CA VAL A 125 4.68 24.17 0.13
C VAL A 125 4.54 22.82 0.82
N SER A 126 3.55 22.72 1.69
CA SER A 126 3.24 21.48 2.39
C SER A 126 2.81 20.37 1.43
N SER A 127 2.77 19.16 1.94
CA SER A 127 2.28 17.97 1.28
C SER A 127 0.81 18.08 0.90
N ASN A 128 0.00 19.03 1.39
CA ASN A 128 -1.37 19.23 0.86
C ASN A 128 -1.49 20.46 -0.06
N GLY A 129 -0.37 21.08 -0.42
CA GLY A 129 -0.31 22.23 -1.33
C GLY A 129 -0.46 23.59 -0.63
N THR A 130 -0.57 23.64 0.70
CA THR A 130 -0.63 24.91 1.44
C THR A 130 0.77 25.46 1.69
N THR A 131 0.99 26.74 1.42
CA THR A 131 2.23 27.43 1.79
C THR A 131 2.31 27.66 3.29
N PHE A 132 3.45 27.29 3.90
CA PHE A 132 3.79 27.52 5.30
C PHE A 132 5.03 28.42 5.41
N GLU A 133 4.99 29.42 6.28
CA GLU A 133 6.15 30.28 6.55
C GLU A 133 7.11 29.59 7.53
N LEU A 134 8.37 29.37 7.12
CA LEU A 134 9.40 28.72 7.94
C LEU A 134 9.86 29.60 9.12
N ILE A 135 9.74 30.92 8.96
CA ILE A 135 9.98 31.95 9.97
C ILE A 135 8.89 33.03 9.85
N PRO A 136 8.66 33.87 10.88
CA PRO A 136 7.66 34.94 10.80
C PRO A 136 7.88 35.90 9.62
N ASN A 137 6.85 36.15 8.82
CA ASN A 137 6.92 36.93 7.56
C ASN A 137 7.87 36.32 6.52
N GLY A 138 8.09 35.00 6.57
CA GLY A 138 9.04 34.30 5.72
C GLY A 138 8.78 34.47 4.21
N GLN A 139 7.53 34.68 3.80
CA GLN A 139 7.19 34.95 2.39
C GLN A 139 7.82 36.24 1.85
N GLN A 140 8.15 37.18 2.75
CA GLN A 140 8.76 38.46 2.39
C GLN A 140 10.29 38.43 2.47
N ILE A 141 10.87 37.34 2.96
CA ILE A 141 12.31 37.22 3.22
C ILE A 141 12.95 36.35 2.13
N PRO A 142 13.75 36.93 1.21
CA PRO A 142 14.47 36.16 0.20
C PRO A 142 15.56 35.29 0.82
N VAL A 143 15.75 34.11 0.25
CA VAL A 143 16.88 33.24 0.59
C VAL A 143 18.12 33.77 -0.12
N THR A 144 19.22 33.86 0.60
CA THR A 144 20.51 34.35 0.14
C THR A 144 21.60 33.38 0.63
N MET A 145 22.80 33.43 0.06
CA MET A 145 23.92 32.60 0.53
C MET A 145 24.21 32.78 2.03
N SER A 146 23.98 33.98 2.59
CA SER A 146 24.23 34.23 4.01
C SER A 146 23.21 33.58 4.95
N ASN A 147 21.97 33.36 4.48
CA ASN A 147 20.89 32.78 5.29
C ASN A 147 20.47 31.37 4.83
N LEU A 148 21.08 30.85 3.76
CA LEU A 148 20.79 29.55 3.16
C LEU A 148 20.89 28.40 4.18
N LYS A 149 21.87 28.46 5.08
CA LYS A 149 22.02 27.46 6.15
C LYS A 149 20.79 27.42 7.06
N GLU A 150 20.30 28.57 7.48
CA GLU A 150 19.08 28.64 8.30
C GLU A 150 17.87 28.16 7.50
N TYR A 151 17.76 28.54 6.22
CA TYR A 151 16.69 28.07 5.35
C TYR A 151 16.65 26.53 5.28
N CYS A 152 17.78 25.89 5.01
CA CYS A 152 17.88 24.43 4.92
C CYS A 152 17.50 23.75 6.24
N GLU A 153 18.02 24.24 7.37
CA GLU A 153 17.72 23.69 8.70
C GLU A 153 16.22 23.82 9.04
N ARG A 154 15.62 24.98 8.77
CA ARG A 154 14.18 25.21 8.98
C ARG A 154 13.31 24.36 8.07
N TYR A 155 13.67 24.24 6.80
CA TYR A 155 12.95 23.44 5.83
C TYR A 155 12.98 21.97 6.24
N ARG A 156 14.15 21.43 6.58
CA ARG A 156 14.31 20.04 7.04
C ARG A 156 13.49 19.80 8.31
N ASN A 157 13.59 20.69 9.29
CA ASN A 157 12.81 20.58 10.52
C ASN A 157 11.29 20.62 10.26
N TYR A 158 10.83 21.44 9.31
CA TYR A 158 9.43 21.42 8.90
C TYR A 158 9.02 20.06 8.35
N ARG A 159 9.77 19.52 7.37
CA ARG A 159 9.45 18.22 6.75
C ARG A 159 9.41 17.07 7.75
N LEU A 160 10.33 17.06 8.72
CA LEU A 160 10.35 16.04 9.79
C LEU A 160 9.15 16.14 10.74
N ASN A 161 8.58 17.33 10.92
CA ASN A 161 7.50 17.58 11.88
C ASN A 161 6.15 17.88 11.22
N GLU A 162 6.06 17.77 9.90
CA GLU A 162 4.92 18.20 9.09
C GLU A 162 3.60 17.54 9.54
N PHE A 163 3.69 16.28 9.97
CA PHE A 163 2.54 15.46 10.40
C PHE A 163 2.50 15.21 11.91
N HIS A 164 3.37 15.85 12.69
CA HIS A 164 3.58 15.52 14.12
C HIS A 164 2.27 15.50 14.92
N ARG A 165 1.36 16.45 14.66
CA ARG A 165 0.09 16.55 15.38
C ARG A 165 -0.85 15.38 15.07
N GLN A 166 -0.94 14.97 13.80
CA GLN A 166 -1.74 13.83 13.35
C GLN A 166 -1.17 12.53 13.91
N ILE A 167 0.15 12.37 13.84
CA ILE A 167 0.87 11.21 14.39
C ILE A 167 0.61 11.09 15.90
N GLU A 168 0.61 12.19 16.64
CA GLU A 168 0.32 12.17 18.06
C GLU A 168 -1.11 11.67 18.36
N PHE A 169 -2.09 12.03 17.54
CA PHE A 169 -3.46 11.52 17.70
C PHE A 169 -3.59 10.04 17.31
N ILE A 170 -2.91 9.61 16.24
CA ILE A 170 -2.79 8.18 15.89
C ILE A 170 -2.15 7.42 17.06
N ARG A 171 -1.07 7.96 17.65
CA ARG A 171 -0.40 7.35 18.79
C ARG A 171 -1.30 7.23 20.02
N GLN A 172 -2.10 8.25 20.32
CA GLN A 172 -3.09 8.19 21.41
C GLN A 172 -4.15 7.11 21.17
N GLY A 173 -4.60 6.96 19.93
CA GLY A 173 -5.49 5.89 19.53
C GLY A 173 -4.91 4.52 19.80
N LEU A 174 -3.67 4.30 19.33
CA LEU A 174 -2.97 3.04 19.51
C LEU A 174 -2.77 2.68 20.98
N TYR A 175 -2.29 3.65 21.77
CA TYR A 175 -2.07 3.45 23.21
C TYR A 175 -3.36 3.22 24.01
N SER A 176 -4.53 3.53 23.45
CA SER A 176 -5.82 3.20 24.07
C SER A 176 -6.14 1.70 23.98
N ILE A 177 -5.50 0.97 23.06
CA ILE A 177 -5.72 -0.47 22.84
C ILE A 177 -4.52 -1.28 23.34
N ILE A 178 -3.30 -0.87 22.97
CA ILE A 178 -2.07 -1.59 23.28
C ILE A 178 -1.17 -0.70 24.17
N PRO A 179 -0.84 -1.13 25.39
CA PRO A 179 0.09 -0.39 26.24
C PRO A 179 1.44 -0.16 25.54
N GLY A 180 1.94 1.07 25.56
CA GLY A 180 3.13 1.46 24.78
C GLY A 180 4.40 0.65 25.04
N TYR A 181 4.56 0.06 26.23
CA TYR A 181 5.72 -0.77 26.54
C TYR A 181 5.77 -2.10 25.77
N TYR A 182 4.63 -2.61 25.28
CA TYR A 182 4.62 -3.79 24.39
C TYR A 182 5.08 -3.45 22.98
N LEU A 183 4.80 -2.22 22.52
CA LEU A 183 5.18 -1.77 21.18
C LEU A 183 6.68 -1.57 21.06
N ASN A 184 7.33 -1.13 22.14
CA ASN A 184 8.78 -0.99 22.22
C ASN A 184 9.56 -2.33 22.20
N LEU A 185 8.86 -3.48 22.14
CA LEU A 185 9.50 -4.79 22.04
C LEU A 185 9.72 -5.24 20.58
N PHE A 186 9.10 -4.56 19.62
CA PHE A 186 9.17 -4.87 18.20
C PHE A 186 9.91 -3.77 17.47
N THR A 187 10.65 -4.15 16.43
CA THR A 187 11.06 -3.23 15.35
C THR A 187 9.88 -2.92 14.42
N ALA A 188 9.96 -1.89 13.56
CA ALA A 188 8.89 -1.47 12.65
C ALA A 188 8.50 -2.62 11.73
N ASN A 189 9.51 -3.30 11.18
CA ASN A 189 9.31 -4.42 10.28
C ASN A 189 8.67 -5.61 10.99
N GLU A 190 9.09 -5.94 12.21
CA GLU A 190 8.48 -7.05 12.97
C GLU A 190 7.03 -6.74 13.34
N LEU A 191 6.72 -5.48 13.62
CA LEU A 191 5.40 -5.00 13.94
C LEU A 191 4.49 -5.01 12.71
N GLU A 192 5.00 -4.56 11.57
CA GLU A 192 4.34 -4.63 10.27
C GLU A 192 4.05 -6.09 9.90
N GLU A 193 5.04 -6.99 9.99
CA GLU A 193 4.85 -8.41 9.74
C GLU A 193 3.81 -9.04 10.68
N ALA A 194 3.77 -8.62 11.95
CA ALA A 194 2.78 -9.10 12.91
C ALA A 194 1.35 -8.67 12.59
N VAL A 195 1.17 -7.52 11.94
CA VAL A 195 -0.14 -6.92 11.63
C VAL A 195 -0.60 -7.27 10.22
N CYS A 196 0.26 -7.05 9.23
CA CYS A 196 0.00 -7.25 7.81
C CYS A 196 0.26 -8.70 7.36
N GLY A 197 0.91 -9.50 8.20
CA GLY A 197 1.42 -10.81 7.83
C GLY A 197 2.73 -10.72 7.05
N LYS A 198 3.38 -11.87 6.85
CA LYS A 198 4.61 -11.94 6.06
C LYS A 198 4.31 -11.66 4.59
N GLY A 199 5.20 -10.94 3.92
CA GLY A 199 5.10 -10.62 2.50
C GLY A 199 5.24 -11.85 1.58
N GLU A 200 5.92 -12.89 2.06
CA GLU A 200 6.18 -14.13 1.31
C GLU A 200 5.25 -15.27 1.73
N ILE A 201 4.67 -15.92 0.74
CA ILE A 201 3.83 -17.10 0.94
C ILE A 201 4.68 -18.38 0.91
N ASP A 202 4.70 -19.11 2.04
CA ASP A 202 5.36 -20.42 2.14
C ASP A 202 4.50 -21.51 1.47
N ILE A 203 4.77 -21.76 0.19
CA ILE A 203 4.10 -22.78 -0.63
C ILE A 203 4.19 -24.18 -0.01
N GLU A 204 5.28 -24.53 0.66
CA GLU A 204 5.45 -25.86 1.27
C GLU A 204 4.64 -25.99 2.57
N LEU A 205 4.47 -24.92 3.32
CA LEU A 205 3.51 -24.88 4.42
C LEU A 205 2.08 -25.04 3.90
N LEU A 206 1.71 -24.36 2.82
CA LEU A 206 0.39 -24.51 2.20
C LEU A 206 0.11 -25.95 1.79
N LYS A 207 1.02 -26.55 1.00
CA LYS A 207 0.91 -27.95 0.56
C LYS A 207 0.67 -28.91 1.72
N ARG A 208 1.38 -28.74 2.84
CA ARG A 208 1.25 -29.57 4.04
C ARG A 208 -0.10 -29.45 4.74
N HIS A 209 -0.77 -28.31 4.59
CA HIS A 209 -2.05 -28.01 5.22
C HIS A 209 -3.24 -28.02 4.25
N THR A 210 -3.03 -28.45 3.01
CA THR A 210 -4.07 -28.62 2.00
C THR A 210 -4.67 -30.02 2.07
N ASN A 211 -6.00 -30.09 2.13
CA ASN A 211 -6.72 -31.35 2.04
C ASN A 211 -7.18 -31.59 0.60
N TYR A 212 -6.97 -32.81 0.11
CA TYR A 212 -7.49 -33.23 -1.19
C TYR A 212 -8.71 -34.10 -0.95
N ASN A 213 -9.86 -33.73 -1.52
CA ASN A 213 -11.05 -34.55 -1.37
C ASN A 213 -11.00 -35.76 -2.32
N SER A 214 -11.96 -36.68 -2.21
CA SER A 214 -12.01 -37.98 -2.91
C SER A 214 -11.79 -37.97 -4.43
N SER A 215 -11.80 -36.80 -5.08
CA SER A 215 -11.61 -36.65 -6.52
C SER A 215 -10.16 -36.28 -6.92
N TYR A 216 -9.36 -35.75 -5.99
CA TYR A 216 -7.95 -35.42 -6.23
C TYR A 216 -7.04 -35.96 -5.13
N SER A 217 -5.77 -36.12 -5.46
CA SER A 217 -4.70 -36.47 -4.52
C SER A 217 -3.54 -35.51 -4.70
N GLN A 218 -2.62 -35.50 -3.74
CA GLN A 218 -1.40 -34.71 -3.85
C GLN A 218 -0.59 -35.04 -5.12
N ASP A 219 -0.67 -36.28 -5.60
CA ASP A 219 0.03 -36.78 -6.80
C ASP A 219 -0.75 -36.54 -8.10
N SER A 220 -1.94 -35.94 -8.03
CA SER A 220 -2.73 -35.64 -9.23
C SER A 220 -2.02 -34.58 -10.08
N VAL A 221 -1.89 -34.81 -11.38
CA VAL A 221 -1.19 -33.90 -12.32
C VAL A 221 -1.76 -32.47 -12.26
N VAL A 222 -3.07 -32.33 -12.10
CA VAL A 222 -3.73 -31.03 -11.94
C VAL A 222 -3.34 -30.31 -10.64
N ILE A 223 -3.09 -31.04 -9.55
CA ILE A 223 -2.62 -30.47 -8.30
C ILE A 223 -1.15 -30.05 -8.41
N GLU A 224 -0.31 -30.86 -9.07
CA GLU A 224 1.07 -30.49 -9.39
C GLU A 224 1.13 -29.20 -10.22
N ARG A 225 0.27 -29.09 -11.24
CA ARG A 225 0.12 -27.86 -12.05
C ARG A 225 -0.30 -26.68 -11.20
N PHE A 226 -1.28 -26.85 -10.31
CA PHE A 226 -1.74 -25.77 -9.43
C PHE A 226 -0.60 -25.20 -8.59
N TRP A 227 0.18 -26.07 -7.94
CA TRP A 227 1.31 -25.63 -7.14
C TRP A 227 2.45 -25.04 -7.98
N THR A 228 2.64 -25.52 -9.21
CA THR A 228 3.60 -24.94 -10.16
C THR A 228 3.19 -23.52 -10.54
N VAL A 229 1.93 -23.31 -10.91
CA VAL A 229 1.37 -22.01 -11.24
C VAL A 229 1.49 -21.06 -10.04
N LEU A 230 1.01 -21.49 -8.86
CA LEU A 230 1.03 -20.68 -7.65
C LEU A 230 2.45 -20.36 -7.17
N GLY A 231 3.40 -21.29 -7.32
CA GLY A 231 4.77 -21.10 -6.83
C GLY A 231 5.69 -20.35 -7.80
N GLN A 232 5.53 -20.54 -9.11
CA GLN A 232 6.51 -20.13 -10.12
C GLN A 232 5.98 -19.09 -11.12
N MET A 233 4.67 -18.97 -11.30
CA MET A 233 4.08 -18.10 -12.32
C MET A 233 3.36 -16.87 -11.74
N PHE A 234 2.77 -16.98 -10.54
CA PHE A 234 2.11 -15.85 -9.89
C PHE A 234 3.04 -14.96 -9.05
N THR A 235 2.74 -13.66 -9.05
CA THR A 235 3.33 -12.68 -8.13
C THR A 235 2.81 -12.90 -6.70
N GLU A 236 3.51 -12.38 -5.68
CA GLU A 236 3.04 -12.48 -4.28
C GLU A 236 1.63 -11.86 -4.09
N GLU A 237 1.30 -10.80 -4.83
CA GLU A 237 -0.02 -10.19 -4.81
C GLU A 237 -1.11 -11.13 -5.36
N GLN A 238 -0.85 -11.76 -6.51
CA GLN A 238 -1.76 -12.75 -7.09
C GLN A 238 -1.92 -13.97 -6.19
N LYS A 239 -0.83 -14.43 -5.56
CA LYS A 239 -0.87 -15.53 -4.60
C LYS A 239 -1.77 -15.16 -3.40
N LYS A 240 -1.66 -13.95 -2.84
CA LYS A 240 -2.52 -13.48 -1.74
C LYS A 240 -4.00 -13.55 -2.10
N ILE A 241 -4.40 -13.07 -3.29
CA ILE A 241 -5.80 -13.11 -3.74
C ILE A 241 -6.32 -14.55 -3.81
N ILE A 242 -5.52 -15.49 -4.31
CA ILE A 242 -5.90 -16.91 -4.36
C ILE A 242 -6.02 -17.52 -2.95
N LEU A 243 -5.18 -17.10 -2.02
CA LEU A 243 -5.22 -17.60 -0.64
C LEU A 243 -6.38 -17.03 0.18
N ASP A 244 -6.76 -15.77 -0.03
CA ASP A 244 -7.94 -15.17 0.60
C ASP A 244 -9.22 -15.97 0.29
N ILE A 245 -9.23 -16.63 -0.87
CA ILE A 245 -10.31 -17.51 -1.32
C ILE A 245 -10.23 -18.92 -0.69
N LEU A 246 -9.03 -19.44 -0.42
CA LEU A 246 -8.76 -20.83 -0.05
C LEU A 246 -8.64 -21.10 1.47
N PHE A 247 -8.30 -20.09 2.27
CA PHE A 247 -8.01 -20.28 3.70
C PHE A 247 -9.22 -20.12 4.62
N PRO A 248 -9.44 -21.01 5.63
CA PRO A 248 -8.44 -21.90 6.23
C PRO A 248 -8.55 -23.41 5.94
N SER A 249 -9.54 -23.90 5.19
CA SER A 249 -9.73 -25.37 5.04
C SER A 249 -9.07 -25.98 3.80
N ASN A 250 -8.56 -25.16 2.86
CA ASN A 250 -7.70 -25.53 1.73
C ASN A 250 -8.11 -26.85 1.06
N SER A 251 -9.38 -27.00 0.67
CA SER A 251 -9.88 -28.25 0.07
C SER A 251 -10.04 -28.17 -1.45
N PHE A 252 -9.43 -29.08 -2.21
CA PHE A 252 -9.61 -29.14 -3.67
C PHE A 252 -10.68 -30.14 -4.08
N HIS A 253 -11.52 -29.73 -5.03
CA HIS A 253 -12.65 -30.47 -5.57
C HIS A 253 -12.56 -30.50 -7.10
N VAL A 254 -13.10 -31.55 -7.74
CA VAL A 254 -13.27 -31.58 -9.20
C VAL A 254 -14.52 -30.81 -9.59
N THR A 255 -14.40 -29.90 -10.55
CA THR A 255 -15.57 -29.28 -11.22
C THR A 255 -16.01 -30.12 -12.41
N ASN A 256 -17.32 -30.34 -12.57
CA ASN A 256 -17.86 -30.91 -13.80
C ASN A 256 -18.04 -29.79 -14.85
N GLY A 257 -17.36 -29.90 -15.99
CA GLY A 257 -17.44 -28.92 -17.08
C GLY A 257 -16.54 -29.28 -18.28
N PRO A 258 -16.61 -28.53 -19.39
CA PRO A 258 -15.70 -28.72 -20.51
C PRO A 258 -14.26 -28.49 -20.07
N ILE A 259 -13.38 -29.45 -20.39
CA ILE A 259 -11.93 -29.35 -20.20
C ILE A 259 -11.46 -28.04 -20.85
N ASP A 260 -10.64 -27.28 -20.12
CA ASP A 260 -10.08 -25.97 -20.52
C ASP A 260 -11.07 -24.81 -20.71
N GLY A 261 -12.37 -25.06 -20.79
CA GLY A 261 -13.40 -24.03 -20.93
C GLY A 261 -13.94 -23.50 -19.59
N ALA A 262 -13.93 -24.33 -18.55
CA ALA A 262 -14.44 -23.96 -17.23
C ALA A 262 -13.45 -23.07 -16.44
N LEU A 263 -13.97 -22.06 -15.75
CA LEU A 263 -13.22 -21.30 -14.75
C LEU A 263 -13.20 -22.04 -13.40
N PRO A 264 -12.16 -21.83 -12.57
CA PRO A 264 -12.14 -22.37 -11.23
C PRO A 264 -13.26 -21.75 -10.40
N ARG A 265 -13.85 -22.53 -9.49
CA ARG A 265 -14.92 -22.04 -8.60
C ARG A 265 -14.49 -22.13 -7.15
N SER A 266 -14.75 -21.08 -6.38
CA SER A 266 -14.50 -21.11 -4.95
C SER A 266 -15.78 -21.25 -4.17
N HIS A 267 -15.71 -22.01 -3.09
CA HIS A 267 -16.73 -22.05 -2.06
C HIS A 267 -16.12 -21.43 -0.81
N THR A 268 -16.20 -20.11 -0.70
CA THR A 268 -15.62 -19.33 0.42
C THR A 268 -16.11 -19.84 1.78
N CYS A 269 -17.40 -20.19 1.90
CA CYS A 269 -17.99 -20.76 3.12
C CYS A 269 -17.40 -22.11 3.56
N SER A 270 -16.86 -22.90 2.64
CA SER A 270 -16.25 -24.21 2.93
C SER A 270 -14.75 -24.23 2.64
N PHE A 271 -14.18 -23.10 2.26
CA PHE A 271 -12.77 -22.93 1.90
C PHE A 271 -12.29 -23.99 0.91
N ALA A 272 -13.11 -24.18 -0.12
CA ALA A 272 -12.92 -25.20 -1.14
C ALA A 272 -12.75 -24.57 -2.53
N LEU A 273 -11.89 -25.15 -3.36
CA LEU A 273 -11.74 -24.76 -4.75
C LEU A 273 -12.08 -25.94 -5.65
N ASP A 274 -13.12 -25.76 -6.46
CA ASP A 274 -13.39 -26.63 -7.58
C ASP A 274 -12.43 -26.26 -8.72
N LEU A 275 -11.46 -27.13 -8.95
CA LEU A 275 -10.43 -26.98 -9.97
C LEU A 275 -10.75 -27.90 -11.16
N PRO A 276 -11.01 -27.35 -12.35
CA PRO A 276 -11.16 -28.16 -13.57
C PRO A 276 -9.87 -28.90 -13.93
N GLU A 277 -10.00 -30.04 -14.64
CA GLU A 277 -8.86 -30.81 -15.15
C GLU A 277 -8.20 -30.13 -16.36
N TYR A 278 -7.57 -28.98 -16.14
CA TYR A 278 -6.88 -28.23 -17.20
C TYR A 278 -5.81 -29.08 -17.89
N SER A 279 -5.73 -29.00 -19.21
CA SER A 279 -4.86 -29.83 -20.05
C SER A 279 -3.38 -29.49 -19.92
N SER A 280 -3.04 -28.24 -19.60
CA SER A 280 -1.67 -27.74 -19.42
C SER A 280 -1.53 -26.74 -18.26
N THR A 281 -0.29 -26.50 -17.84
CA THR A 281 0.06 -25.47 -16.84
C THR A 281 -0.31 -24.07 -17.33
N ASP A 282 -0.08 -23.76 -18.61
CA ASP A 282 -0.38 -22.45 -19.20
C ASP A 282 -1.89 -22.17 -19.19
N VAL A 283 -2.71 -23.16 -19.57
CA VAL A 283 -4.18 -23.02 -19.52
C VAL A 283 -4.64 -22.78 -18.08
N MET A 284 -4.07 -23.50 -17.11
CA MET A 284 -4.40 -23.29 -15.71
C MET A 284 -4.03 -21.89 -15.22
N TYR A 285 -2.84 -21.39 -15.59
CA TYR A 285 -2.42 -20.03 -15.29
C TYR A 285 -3.39 -19.00 -15.88
N ASP A 286 -3.71 -19.11 -17.18
CA ASP A 286 -4.61 -18.18 -17.86
C ASP A 286 -6.00 -18.16 -17.21
N ARG A 287 -6.54 -19.32 -16.85
CA ARG A 287 -7.87 -19.45 -16.24
C ARG A 287 -7.92 -18.95 -14.80
N LEU A 288 -6.90 -19.26 -13.99
CA LEU A 288 -6.78 -18.73 -12.63
C LEU A 288 -6.57 -17.21 -12.66
N ASN A 289 -5.69 -16.71 -13.51
CA ASN A 289 -5.41 -15.28 -13.65
C ASN A 289 -6.65 -14.51 -14.09
N TYR A 290 -7.39 -15.06 -15.06
CA TYR A 290 -8.67 -14.48 -15.48
C TYR A 290 -9.67 -14.41 -14.32
N ALA A 291 -9.83 -15.50 -13.56
CA ALA A 291 -10.76 -15.56 -12.45
C ALA A 291 -10.44 -14.52 -11.37
N ILE A 292 -9.18 -14.38 -10.96
CA ILE A 292 -8.80 -13.39 -9.93
C ILE A 292 -8.87 -11.94 -10.42
N THR A 293 -8.72 -11.72 -11.74
CA THR A 293 -8.73 -10.36 -12.31
C THR A 293 -10.15 -9.85 -12.54
N TYR A 294 -11.05 -10.72 -13.01
CA TYR A 294 -12.37 -10.30 -13.52
C TYR A 294 -13.57 -10.81 -12.71
N CYS A 295 -13.38 -11.79 -11.83
CA CYS A 295 -14.45 -12.27 -10.95
C CYS A 295 -14.19 -11.75 -9.54
N SER A 296 -14.66 -10.53 -9.23
CA SER A 296 -14.56 -9.89 -7.90
C SER A 296 -15.27 -10.65 -6.76
N SER A 297 -15.84 -11.80 -7.09
CA SER A 297 -16.34 -12.82 -6.20
C SER A 297 -16.57 -14.04 -7.08
N ILE A 298 -15.81 -15.12 -6.91
CA ILE A 298 -16.08 -16.41 -7.56
C ILE A 298 -17.27 -17.05 -6.83
N ASP A 299 -18.38 -16.33 -6.77
CA ASP A 299 -19.64 -16.74 -6.15
C ASP A 299 -20.46 -17.46 -7.21
N GLY A 300 -20.71 -18.74 -6.96
CA GLY A 300 -21.27 -19.70 -7.91
C GLY A 300 -22.73 -19.49 -8.35
N ASP A 301 -23.30 -18.30 -8.21
CA ASP A 301 -24.73 -18.05 -8.48
C ASP A 301 -25.00 -17.44 -9.87
N GLY A 302 -23.96 -17.17 -10.67
CA GLY A 302 -24.09 -16.74 -12.06
C GLY A 302 -23.94 -17.91 -13.04
N ASN A 303 -24.98 -18.20 -13.82
CA ASN A 303 -24.92 -19.13 -14.96
C ASN A 303 -23.94 -18.61 -16.03
N MET A 304 -22.63 -18.83 -15.86
CA MET A 304 -21.59 -18.39 -16.79
C MET A 304 -21.31 -19.46 -17.85
N ASN A 305 -22.19 -19.54 -18.86
CA ASN A 305 -22.01 -20.39 -20.02
C ASN A 305 -21.91 -19.59 -21.34
N GLU A 306 -21.44 -18.34 -21.29
CA GLU A 306 -21.18 -17.54 -22.49
C GLU A 306 -19.85 -16.80 -22.34
N MET A 307 -18.80 -17.29 -23.03
CA MET A 307 -17.65 -16.46 -23.39
C MET A 307 -18.03 -15.64 -24.63
N PRO A 308 -17.68 -14.35 -24.71
CA PRO A 308 -17.57 -13.67 -25.99
C PRO A 308 -16.33 -14.19 -26.73
N ASP A 309 -16.48 -14.52 -28.01
CA ASP A 309 -15.39 -14.98 -28.88
C ASP A 309 -14.21 -14.00 -28.89
N PRO A 310 -12.95 -14.49 -29.00
CA PRO A 310 -11.79 -13.64 -29.15
C PRO A 310 -11.89 -12.88 -30.48
N VAL A 311 -11.94 -11.56 -30.38
CA VAL A 311 -12.03 -10.61 -31.49
C VAL A 311 -10.99 -10.95 -32.55
N SER A 312 -11.46 -11.28 -33.76
CA SER A 312 -10.64 -11.35 -34.96
C SER A 312 -10.06 -9.96 -35.24
N PHE A 313 -8.75 -9.82 -35.10
CA PHE A 313 -8.01 -8.79 -35.83
C PHE A 313 -8.08 -9.15 -37.31
N ALA A 314 -8.99 -8.51 -38.03
CA ALA A 314 -8.99 -8.49 -39.48
C ALA A 314 -9.34 -7.05 -39.90
N ASP A 315 -8.31 -6.42 -40.46
CA ASP A 315 -8.27 -5.31 -41.41
C ASP A 315 -9.62 -4.70 -41.84
N ASP A 316 -9.71 -3.37 -41.75
CA ASP A 316 -10.36 -2.56 -42.78
C ASP A 316 -9.60 -1.24 -42.93
N ASP A 317 -9.13 -1.03 -44.18
CA ASP A 317 -8.68 0.24 -44.76
C ASP A 317 -9.77 1.33 -44.72
#